data_AF-A0A353FMX5-F1
#
_entry.id   AF-A0A353FMX5-F1
#
_cell.length_a   1.000
_cell.length_b   1.000
_cell.length_c   1.000
_cell.angle_alpha   90.00
_cell.angle_beta   90.00
_cell.angle_gamma   90.00
#
_symmetry.space_group_name_H-M   'P 1'
#
loop_
_entity.id
_entity.type
_entity.pdbx_description
1 polymer ?
#
loop_
_entity_poly.entity_id
_entity_poly.type
_entity_poly.pdbx_seq_one_letter_code
_entity_poly.pdbx_strand_id
1 'polypeptide(L)'
;MLHTQVVGLLGLLTFLSNPAFGQDKSEVDPYTKNEPAAMKAAGILRFGNFPWGDEHGTSSVEETLGDTDLLWIETSHFRIASTLGEYSIPNNQRQKKKIRTELEELAKKIPNLNPRRIRTLDAWLRLHLWAMRLEKTYNEVSAILQIEDSNFPPEKGVLVSGKYMGEGPFLGMPEKFTLFIAEKESTLGRYSSRYCPPFSGGPKRHLFQKFGSMMFGTAEEFANGLLKDDTQMHCHVVASIVHNLVDCYRFYWYSLPVWIPEGLAHHFVRQIEPRFNQFTSVKEYSPNDGDNWEWEERIRARVGHNFFPTFSKLMQWTGHSDRKVADHMMMWSRVDYLVQEKPDSFASFLDSMTGLVPGKGRLPTTEEILALQEKAFLEAFGTSPESFDKQWTTWVKKKYKAK
;
A
#
# COMPACT_ATOMS: atom_id res chain seq x y z
N MET A 1 -38.64 2.16 56.38
CA MET A 1 -39.32 3.20 55.56
C MET A 1 -38.27 4.17 55.06
N LEU A 2 -38.46 4.67 53.83
CA LEU A 2 -37.55 5.49 53.00
C LEU A 2 -36.44 4.71 52.30
N HIS A 3 -36.13 4.93 51.03
CA HIS A 3 -36.89 5.35 49.84
C HIS A 3 -35.91 5.05 48.70
N THR A 4 -36.30 4.19 47.76
CA THR A 4 -35.50 3.84 46.58
C THR A 4 -35.47 5.05 45.64
N GLN A 5 -34.30 5.60 45.33
CA GLN A 5 -34.13 6.53 44.22
C GLN A 5 -33.23 5.91 43.15
N VAL A 6 -33.86 5.58 42.03
CA VAL A 6 -33.25 5.26 40.76
C VAL A 6 -32.83 6.59 40.13
N VAL A 7 -31.52 6.82 39.99
CA VAL A 7 -30.99 7.93 39.20
C VAL A 7 -30.57 7.37 37.85
N GLY A 8 -31.36 7.68 36.83
CA GLY A 8 -31.03 7.40 35.43
C GLY A 8 -29.87 8.28 34.99
N LEU A 9 -28.76 7.67 34.58
CA LEU A 9 -27.65 8.35 33.93
C LEU A 9 -27.99 8.48 32.43
N LEU A 10 -28.48 9.66 32.02
CA LEU A 10 -28.51 10.04 30.61
C LEU A 10 -27.07 10.26 30.15
N GLY A 11 -26.61 9.43 29.22
CA GLY A 11 -25.32 9.58 28.56
C GLY A 11 -25.30 10.85 27.71
N LEU A 12 -24.45 11.82 28.10
CA LEU A 12 -24.01 12.88 27.20
C LEU A 12 -22.97 12.29 26.23
N LEU A 13 -23.41 12.00 25.01
CA LEU A 13 -22.52 11.85 23.86
C LEU A 13 -21.92 13.22 23.55
N THR A 14 -20.75 13.51 24.10
CA THR A 14 -19.92 14.62 23.64
C THR A 14 -19.33 14.26 22.28
N PHE A 15 -19.98 14.70 21.20
CA PHE A 15 -19.33 14.83 19.91
C PHE A 15 -18.15 15.78 20.08
N LEU A 16 -16.93 15.25 20.05
CA LEU A 16 -15.74 16.07 19.83
C LEU A 16 -15.88 16.66 18.42
N SER A 17 -16.27 17.93 18.36
CA SER A 17 -16.28 18.70 17.13
C SER A 17 -14.86 18.76 16.59
N ASN A 18 -14.60 18.05 15.48
CA ASN A 18 -13.45 18.33 14.64
C ASN A 18 -13.44 19.83 14.31
N PRO A 19 -12.26 20.48 14.28
CA PRO A 19 -12.19 21.89 13.90
C PRO A 19 -12.91 22.06 12.55
N ALA A 20 -13.78 23.08 12.48
CA ALA A 20 -14.53 23.39 11.29
C ALA A 20 -13.54 23.83 10.20
N PHE A 21 -13.13 22.90 9.36
CA PHE A 21 -12.37 23.22 8.17
C PHE A 21 -13.31 23.98 7.21
N GLY A 22 -12.98 25.23 6.89
CA GLY A 22 -13.83 26.11 6.07
C GLY A 22 -13.87 25.63 4.61
N GLN A 23 -15.06 25.55 4.01
CA GLN A 23 -15.21 25.36 2.57
C GLN A 23 -14.73 26.63 1.86
N ASP A 24 -13.57 26.60 1.21
CA ASP A 24 -13.24 27.60 0.20
C ASP A 24 -12.62 26.93 -1.05
N LYS A 25 -13.13 27.33 -2.22
CA LYS A 25 -12.82 26.85 -3.58
C LYS A 25 -12.59 25.33 -3.77
N SER A 26 -13.57 24.48 -3.47
CA SER A 26 -13.54 23.14 -4.07
C SER A 26 -13.82 23.27 -5.57
N GLU A 27 -12.82 23.05 -6.40
CA GLU A 27 -13.03 22.82 -7.83
C GLU A 27 -14.08 21.71 -7.99
N VAL A 28 -15.09 21.93 -8.84
CA VAL A 28 -16.19 20.97 -9.01
C VAL A 28 -15.68 19.82 -9.86
N ASP A 29 -15.67 18.61 -9.29
CA ASP A 29 -15.32 17.40 -10.04
C ASP A 29 -16.24 17.24 -11.26
N PRO A 30 -15.74 17.26 -12.50
CA PRO A 30 -16.59 17.18 -13.69
C PRO A 30 -17.30 15.83 -13.83
N TYR A 31 -16.83 14.79 -13.15
CA TYR A 31 -17.34 13.43 -13.26
C TYR A 31 -18.50 13.14 -12.31
N THR A 32 -18.38 13.54 -11.04
CA THR A 32 -19.46 13.38 -10.06
C THR A 32 -20.28 14.63 -9.85
N LYS A 33 -19.80 15.80 -10.31
CA LYS A 33 -20.38 17.13 -10.07
C LYS A 33 -20.57 17.45 -8.58
N ASN A 34 -19.80 16.78 -7.72
CA ASN A 34 -19.94 16.78 -6.26
C ASN A 34 -21.35 16.34 -5.79
N GLU A 35 -22.09 15.58 -6.62
CA GLU A 35 -23.41 15.06 -6.27
C GLU A 35 -23.26 13.88 -5.29
N PRO A 36 -23.88 13.92 -4.10
CA PRO A 36 -23.67 12.90 -3.06
C PRO A 36 -23.90 11.46 -3.53
N ALA A 37 -24.90 11.22 -4.38
CA ALA A 37 -25.18 9.90 -4.92
C ALA A 37 -24.10 9.41 -5.90
N ALA A 38 -23.58 10.30 -6.74
CA ALA A 38 -22.50 9.97 -7.69
C ALA A 38 -21.17 9.75 -6.97
N MET A 39 -20.85 10.60 -5.99
CA MET A 39 -19.67 10.43 -5.12
C MET A 39 -19.73 9.09 -4.38
N LYS A 40 -20.87 8.78 -3.73
CA LYS A 40 -21.06 7.50 -3.05
C LYS A 40 -20.90 6.30 -3.99
N ALA A 41 -21.46 6.37 -5.20
CA ALA A 41 -21.31 5.31 -6.20
C ALA A 41 -19.85 5.13 -6.64
N ALA A 42 -19.10 6.22 -6.75
CA ALA A 42 -17.66 6.23 -7.04
C ALA A 42 -16.78 5.78 -5.86
N GLY A 43 -17.33 5.63 -4.65
CA GLY A 43 -16.58 5.30 -3.44
C GLY A 43 -15.87 6.50 -2.81
N ILE A 44 -16.39 7.70 -3.04
CA ILE A 44 -15.81 8.98 -2.62
C ILE A 44 -16.61 9.52 -1.45
N LEU A 45 -15.90 9.90 -0.40
CA LEU A 45 -16.49 10.49 0.80
C LEU A 45 -16.49 12.01 0.74
N ARG A 46 -15.40 12.63 0.28
CA ARG A 46 -15.29 14.08 0.09
C ARG A 46 -14.11 14.47 -0.79
N PHE A 47 -14.12 15.72 -1.23
CA PHE A 47 -13.00 16.38 -1.91
C PHE A 47 -12.47 17.52 -1.04
N GLY A 48 -11.16 17.54 -0.80
CA GLY A 48 -10.47 18.54 0.01
C GLY A 48 -11.01 18.68 1.44
N ASN A 49 -10.44 19.64 2.16
CA ASN A 49 -10.96 20.10 3.46
C ASN A 49 -11.02 18.99 4.53
N PHE A 50 -9.93 18.24 4.67
CA PHE A 50 -9.80 17.17 5.67
C PHE A 50 -8.42 17.15 6.36
N PRO A 51 -8.32 16.49 7.54
CA PRO A 51 -7.04 16.19 8.16
C PRO A 51 -6.13 15.36 7.26
N TRP A 52 -4.83 15.67 7.20
CA TRP A 52 -3.89 15.04 6.27
C TRP A 52 -2.70 14.37 6.98
N GLY A 53 -2.10 15.04 7.94
CA GLY A 53 -0.95 14.52 8.67
C GLY A 53 -0.81 15.16 10.05
N ASP A 54 0.38 15.06 10.64
CA ASP A 54 0.65 15.57 11.99
C ASP A 54 0.36 17.07 12.09
N GLU A 55 -0.75 17.41 12.77
CA GLU A 55 -1.16 18.78 13.09
C GLU A 55 -1.41 19.67 11.85
N HIS A 56 -1.73 19.09 10.69
CA HIS A 56 -2.05 19.83 9.48
C HIS A 56 -3.13 19.15 8.61
N GLY A 57 -3.86 19.95 7.85
CA GLY A 57 -4.88 19.53 6.89
C GLY A 57 -4.55 19.97 5.47
N THR A 58 -5.47 19.71 4.54
CA THR A 58 -5.30 20.06 3.12
C THR A 58 -4.98 21.53 2.90
N SER A 59 -5.63 22.44 3.63
CA SER A 59 -5.42 23.90 3.48
C SER A 59 -4.00 24.35 3.81
N SER A 60 -3.37 23.74 4.83
CA SER A 60 -1.97 24.03 5.16
C SER A 60 -1.02 23.55 4.07
N VAL A 61 -1.36 22.43 3.41
CA VAL A 61 -0.59 21.91 2.28
C VAL A 61 -0.73 22.83 1.06
N GLU A 62 -1.95 23.27 0.75
CA GLU A 62 -2.22 24.23 -0.32
C GLU A 62 -1.44 25.54 -0.11
N GLU A 63 -1.50 26.11 1.11
CA GLU A 63 -0.72 27.30 1.47
C GLU A 63 0.79 27.08 1.28
N THR A 64 1.30 25.90 1.65
CA THR A 64 2.73 25.56 1.52
C THR A 64 3.16 25.41 0.06
N LEU A 65 2.29 24.87 -0.78
CA LEU A 65 2.61 24.60 -2.18
C LEU A 65 2.30 25.79 -3.11
N GLY A 66 1.54 26.78 -2.62
CA GLY A 66 1.20 28.00 -3.33
C GLY A 66 0.31 27.71 -4.54
N ASP A 67 0.65 28.30 -5.69
CA ASP A 67 -0.11 28.22 -6.95
C ASP A 67 -0.01 26.84 -7.65
N THR A 68 0.04 25.74 -6.89
CA THR A 68 0.06 24.39 -7.45
C THR A 68 -1.37 23.88 -7.59
N ASP A 69 -1.76 23.47 -8.80
CA ASP A 69 -3.04 22.81 -9.04
C ASP A 69 -3.08 21.46 -8.30
N LEU A 70 -3.69 21.47 -7.12
CA LEU A 70 -3.71 20.35 -6.19
C LEU A 70 -5.13 19.84 -6.02
N LEU A 71 -5.36 18.60 -6.43
CA LEU A 71 -6.63 17.91 -6.28
C LEU A 71 -6.60 16.93 -5.11
N TRP A 72 -7.73 16.81 -4.42
CA TRP A 72 -7.86 16.00 -3.21
C TRP A 72 -9.07 15.09 -3.30
N ILE A 73 -8.91 13.83 -2.90
CA ILE A 73 -10.01 12.85 -2.79
C ILE A 73 -9.84 12.04 -1.51
N GLU A 74 -10.94 11.82 -0.80
CA GLU A 74 -11.00 10.88 0.33
C GLU A 74 -11.92 9.71 -0.03
N THR A 75 -11.42 8.50 0.19
CA THR A 75 -12.14 7.23 0.04
C THR A 75 -12.33 6.58 1.42
N SER A 76 -12.80 5.33 1.46
CA SER A 76 -12.95 4.58 2.72
C SER A 76 -11.62 4.43 3.45
N HIS A 77 -10.54 4.09 2.76
CA HIS A 77 -9.26 3.74 3.39
C HIS A 77 -8.12 4.72 3.10
N PHE A 78 -8.31 5.64 2.14
CA PHE A 78 -7.26 6.54 1.67
C PHE A 78 -7.68 8.01 1.66
N ARG A 79 -6.68 8.87 1.83
CA ARG A 79 -6.71 10.28 1.42
C ARG A 79 -5.60 10.49 0.39
N ILE A 80 -5.96 11.09 -0.74
CA ILE A 80 -5.05 11.21 -1.89
C ILE A 80 -4.95 12.68 -2.28
N ALA A 81 -3.72 13.10 -2.52
CA ALA A 81 -3.35 14.40 -3.06
C ALA A 81 -2.67 14.19 -4.41
N SER A 82 -3.05 14.96 -5.42
CA SER A 82 -2.51 14.82 -6.77
C SER A 82 -2.30 16.18 -7.41
N THR A 83 -1.12 16.41 -7.97
CA THR A 83 -0.86 17.54 -8.88
C THR A 83 -0.64 17.07 -10.31
N LEU A 84 -1.07 15.85 -10.62
CA LEU A 84 -0.88 15.24 -11.92
C LEU A 84 -1.66 15.99 -13.01
N GLY A 85 -0.95 16.41 -14.06
CA GLY A 85 -1.57 16.96 -15.26
C GLY A 85 -2.18 15.91 -16.18
N GLU A 86 -2.55 16.34 -17.38
CA GLU A 86 -3.10 15.46 -18.41
C GLU A 86 -2.14 14.33 -18.83
N TYR A 87 -2.70 13.14 -19.10
CA TYR A 87 -1.95 11.99 -19.60
C TYR A 87 -2.56 11.45 -20.90
N SER A 88 -1.83 11.56 -22.00
CA SER A 88 -2.25 10.99 -23.29
C SER A 88 -2.09 9.47 -23.29
N ILE A 89 -3.18 8.74 -23.53
CA ILE A 89 -3.16 7.27 -23.54
C ILE A 89 -2.27 6.80 -24.69
N PRO A 90 -1.18 6.04 -24.41
CA PRO A 90 -0.23 5.64 -25.43
C PRO A 90 -0.85 4.69 -26.45
N ASN A 91 -0.31 4.68 -27.66
CA ASN A 91 -0.72 3.74 -28.72
C ASN A 91 -0.19 2.32 -28.51
N ASN A 92 0.60 2.08 -27.46
CA ASN A 92 1.01 0.75 -27.03
C ASN A 92 -0.21 -0.10 -26.66
N GLN A 93 -0.44 -1.21 -27.37
CA GLN A 93 -1.64 -2.03 -27.20
C GLN A 93 -1.85 -2.54 -25.77
N ARG A 94 -0.77 -2.86 -25.05
CA ARG A 94 -0.85 -3.45 -23.71
C ARG A 94 -1.25 -2.42 -22.67
N GLN A 95 -0.55 -1.28 -22.65
CA GLN A 95 -0.87 -0.15 -21.77
C GLN A 95 -2.25 0.43 -22.09
N LYS A 96 -2.57 0.59 -23.38
CA LYS A 96 -3.89 1.00 -23.83
C LYS A 96 -4.96 0.04 -23.33
N LYS A 97 -4.78 -1.28 -23.48
CA LYS A 97 -5.74 -2.28 -22.99
C LYS A 97 -5.92 -2.20 -21.47
N LYS A 98 -4.84 -2.07 -20.69
CA LYS A 98 -4.89 -1.88 -19.23
C LYS A 98 -5.75 -0.66 -18.88
N ILE A 99 -5.38 0.51 -19.37
CA ILE A 99 -6.07 1.76 -19.05
C ILE A 99 -7.55 1.70 -19.48
N ARG A 100 -7.85 1.09 -20.64
CA ARG A 100 -9.25 0.90 -21.08
C ARG A 100 -10.03 0.01 -20.13
N THR A 101 -9.41 -1.06 -19.64
CA THR A 101 -10.05 -1.97 -18.67
C THR A 101 -10.36 -1.23 -17.37
N GLU A 102 -9.42 -0.43 -16.86
CA GLU A 102 -9.64 0.38 -15.66
C GLU A 102 -10.73 1.46 -15.88
N LEU A 103 -10.75 2.12 -17.04
CA LEU A 103 -11.81 3.07 -17.38
C LEU A 103 -13.18 2.38 -17.49
N GLU A 104 -13.24 1.17 -18.02
CA GLU A 104 -14.47 0.36 -18.08
C GLU A 104 -14.96 -0.06 -16.69
N GLU A 105 -14.05 -0.35 -15.76
CA GLU A 105 -14.39 -0.59 -14.35
C GLU A 105 -14.92 0.69 -13.69
N LEU A 106 -14.24 1.82 -13.91
CA LEU A 106 -14.63 3.11 -13.34
C LEU A 106 -15.98 3.61 -13.89
N ALA A 107 -16.25 3.38 -15.18
CA ALA A 107 -17.51 3.77 -15.82
C ALA A 107 -18.74 3.02 -15.30
N LYS A 108 -18.55 1.90 -14.58
CA LYS A 108 -19.66 1.23 -13.86
C LYS A 108 -20.13 2.05 -12.65
N LYS A 109 -19.28 2.94 -12.13
CA LYS A 109 -19.51 3.73 -10.91
C LYS A 109 -19.76 5.21 -11.20
N ILE A 110 -19.12 5.75 -12.24
CA ILE A 110 -19.23 7.15 -12.63
C ILE A 110 -20.25 7.29 -13.79
N PRO A 111 -21.40 7.94 -13.58
CA PRO A 111 -22.37 8.17 -14.64
C PRO A 111 -21.76 8.95 -15.82
N ASN A 112 -22.10 8.58 -17.05
CA ASN A 112 -21.70 9.26 -18.30
C ASN A 112 -20.21 9.20 -18.68
N LEU A 113 -19.34 8.53 -17.90
CA LEU A 113 -17.99 8.23 -18.37
C LEU A 113 -18.08 7.28 -19.57
N ASN A 114 -17.56 7.68 -20.73
CA ASN A 114 -17.50 6.83 -21.92
C ASN A 114 -16.05 6.38 -22.19
N PRO A 115 -15.65 5.18 -21.72
CA PRO A 115 -14.29 4.69 -21.82
C PRO A 115 -13.74 4.68 -23.24
N ARG A 116 -14.58 4.52 -24.29
CA ARG A 116 -14.12 4.43 -25.69
C ARG A 116 -13.71 5.76 -26.30
N ARG A 117 -14.29 6.86 -25.79
CA ARG A 117 -14.05 8.23 -26.29
C ARG A 117 -12.84 8.91 -25.65
N ILE A 118 -12.46 8.50 -24.43
CA ILE A 118 -11.32 9.07 -23.72
C ILE A 118 -10.02 8.81 -24.51
N ARG A 119 -9.27 9.84 -24.86
CA ARG A 119 -7.93 9.71 -25.48
C ARG A 119 -6.83 10.22 -24.56
N THR A 120 -7.19 11.18 -23.72
CA THR A 120 -6.36 11.80 -22.69
C THR A 120 -7.09 11.65 -21.36
N LEU A 121 -6.37 11.29 -20.31
CA LEU A 121 -6.85 11.33 -18.95
C LEU A 121 -6.59 12.73 -18.41
N ASP A 122 -7.62 13.49 -18.06
CA ASP A 122 -7.44 14.75 -17.33
C ASP A 122 -7.07 14.49 -15.85
N ALA A 123 -6.70 15.57 -15.13
CA ALA A 123 -6.25 15.50 -13.75
C ALA A 123 -7.28 14.82 -12.82
N TRP A 124 -8.57 15.13 -12.98
CA TRP A 124 -9.66 14.53 -12.20
C TRP A 124 -9.82 13.04 -12.50
N LEU A 125 -9.81 12.64 -13.76
CA LEU A 125 -9.95 11.24 -14.14
C LEU A 125 -8.77 10.41 -13.65
N ARG A 126 -7.55 10.97 -13.67
CA ARG A 126 -6.37 10.34 -13.07
C ARG A 126 -6.55 10.16 -11.56
N LEU A 127 -7.09 11.16 -10.86
CA LEU A 127 -7.35 11.08 -9.42
C LEU A 127 -8.40 9.99 -9.09
N HIS A 128 -9.48 9.90 -9.86
CA HIS A 128 -10.48 8.83 -9.71
C HIS A 128 -9.90 7.44 -9.96
N LEU A 129 -9.03 7.29 -10.98
CA LEU A 129 -8.33 6.03 -11.23
C LEU A 129 -7.43 5.65 -10.04
N TRP A 130 -6.72 6.60 -9.45
CA TRP A 130 -5.91 6.33 -8.25
C TRP A 130 -6.76 5.92 -7.05
N ALA A 131 -7.86 6.60 -6.78
CA ALA A 131 -8.81 6.20 -5.75
C ALA A 131 -9.27 4.74 -5.93
N MET A 132 -9.67 4.37 -7.15
CA MET A 132 -10.08 2.99 -7.46
C MET A 132 -8.94 1.98 -7.32
N ARG A 133 -7.73 2.31 -7.79
CA ARG A 133 -6.54 1.45 -7.70
C ARG A 133 -6.17 1.16 -6.26
N LEU A 134 -6.11 2.17 -5.40
CA LEU A 134 -5.74 2.01 -3.99
C LEU A 134 -6.76 1.19 -3.20
N GLU A 135 -8.05 1.46 -3.38
CA GLU A 135 -9.11 0.67 -2.73
C GLU A 135 -9.07 -0.79 -3.20
N LYS A 136 -8.78 -1.04 -4.48
CA LYS A 136 -8.57 -2.40 -4.99
C LYS A 136 -7.36 -3.07 -4.31
N THR A 137 -6.22 -2.39 -4.23
CA THR A 137 -5.02 -2.91 -3.55
C THR A 137 -5.27 -3.19 -2.07
N TYR A 138 -5.98 -2.32 -1.35
CA TYR A 138 -6.36 -2.55 0.05
C TYR A 138 -7.22 -3.81 0.21
N ASN A 139 -8.23 -3.98 -0.63
CA ASN A 139 -9.11 -5.16 -0.58
C ASN A 139 -8.35 -6.45 -0.91
N GLU A 140 -7.44 -6.42 -1.88
CA GLU A 140 -6.61 -7.56 -2.25
C GLU A 140 -5.60 -7.93 -1.13
N VAL A 141 -4.99 -6.95 -0.47
CA VAL A 141 -4.13 -7.19 0.70
C VAL A 141 -4.95 -7.77 1.86
N SER A 142 -6.13 -7.20 2.13
CA SER A 142 -7.04 -7.69 3.18
C SER A 142 -7.50 -9.12 2.90
N ALA A 143 -7.74 -9.47 1.63
CA ALA A 143 -8.07 -10.84 1.22
C ALA A 143 -6.91 -11.83 1.46
N ILE A 144 -5.65 -11.43 1.20
CA ILE A 144 -4.47 -12.25 1.50
C ILE A 144 -4.31 -12.45 3.01
N LEU A 145 -4.56 -11.39 3.79
CA LEU A 145 -4.53 -11.42 5.26
C LEU A 145 -5.76 -12.12 5.88
N GLN A 146 -6.79 -12.38 5.08
CA GLN A 146 -8.09 -12.95 5.51
C GLN A 146 -8.77 -12.14 6.61
N ILE A 147 -8.78 -10.83 6.42
CA ILE A 147 -9.35 -9.85 7.35
C ILE A 147 -10.41 -8.98 6.67
N GLU A 148 -11.23 -8.36 7.50
CA GLU A 148 -12.22 -7.35 7.17
C GLU A 148 -12.11 -6.19 8.17
N ASP A 149 -12.69 -5.03 7.84
CA ASP A 149 -12.59 -3.83 8.67
C ASP A 149 -13.15 -4.05 10.10
N SER A 150 -14.13 -4.93 10.26
CA SER A 150 -14.69 -5.35 11.57
C SER A 150 -13.70 -6.09 12.47
N ASN A 151 -12.55 -6.55 11.96
CA ASN A 151 -11.51 -7.14 12.79
C ASN A 151 -10.68 -6.11 13.54
N PHE A 152 -10.84 -4.82 13.23
CA PHE A 152 -10.06 -3.73 13.80
C PHE A 152 -10.87 -2.94 14.84
N PRO A 153 -10.20 -2.37 15.85
CA PRO A 153 -10.88 -1.59 16.86
C PRO A 153 -11.39 -0.28 16.24
N PRO A 154 -12.55 0.22 16.67
CA PRO A 154 -13.07 1.51 16.20
C PRO A 154 -12.24 2.70 16.68
N GLU A 155 -11.50 2.52 17.79
CA GLU A 155 -10.67 3.56 18.42
C GLU A 155 -9.50 2.95 19.21
N LYS A 156 -8.57 3.82 19.60
CA LYS A 156 -7.34 3.47 20.29
C LYS A 156 -7.59 2.71 21.60
N GLY A 157 -6.77 1.69 21.88
CA GLY A 157 -6.79 0.97 23.16
C GLY A 157 -7.94 -0.04 23.34
N VAL A 158 -8.76 -0.27 22.32
CA VAL A 158 -9.81 -1.29 22.33
C VAL A 158 -9.26 -2.63 21.86
N LEU A 159 -9.52 -3.70 22.61
CA LEU A 159 -9.23 -5.08 22.18
C LEU A 159 -10.41 -5.63 21.38
N VAL A 160 -10.11 -6.35 20.30
CA VAL A 160 -11.12 -7.06 19.50
C VAL A 160 -11.02 -8.55 19.83
N SER A 161 -12.10 -9.12 20.34
CA SER A 161 -12.13 -10.54 20.79
C SER A 161 -11.01 -10.89 21.77
N GLY A 162 -10.65 -9.96 22.66
CA GLY A 162 -9.57 -10.13 23.64
C GLY A 162 -8.16 -10.07 23.07
N LYS A 163 -7.99 -9.75 21.78
CA LYS A 163 -6.70 -9.60 21.11
C LYS A 163 -6.45 -8.13 20.74
N TYR A 164 -5.18 -7.73 20.78
CA TYR A 164 -4.75 -6.44 20.26
C TYR A 164 -4.79 -6.48 18.74
N MET A 165 -5.61 -5.67 18.09
CA MET A 165 -5.73 -5.62 16.62
C MET A 165 -5.25 -4.28 16.04
N GLY A 166 -4.49 -3.49 16.79
CA GLY A 166 -4.04 -2.16 16.37
C GLY A 166 -4.66 -1.05 17.22
N GLU A 167 -4.56 0.17 16.72
CA GLU A 167 -4.96 1.41 17.39
C GLU A 167 -6.11 2.14 16.67
N GLY A 168 -6.68 1.54 15.62
CA GLY A 168 -7.84 2.09 14.91
C GLY A 168 -8.32 1.23 13.74
N PRO A 169 -9.31 1.71 12.99
CA PRO A 169 -10.10 0.89 12.07
C PRO A 169 -9.40 0.59 10.74
N PHE A 170 -8.31 1.27 10.40
CA PHE A 170 -7.68 1.18 9.08
C PHE A 170 -6.47 0.23 9.11
N LEU A 171 -6.71 -1.08 9.01
CA LEU A 171 -5.70 -2.14 9.24
C LEU A 171 -4.99 -2.03 10.60
N GLY A 172 -5.63 -1.42 11.61
CA GLY A 172 -5.02 -1.15 12.91
C GLY A 172 -4.37 0.23 13.02
N MET A 173 -4.44 1.06 11.98
CA MET A 173 -4.05 2.47 12.04
C MET A 173 -5.22 3.34 12.50
N PRO A 174 -4.97 4.37 13.34
CA PRO A 174 -5.98 5.37 13.73
C PRO A 174 -6.60 6.12 12.56
N GLU A 175 -5.78 6.45 11.56
CA GLU A 175 -6.18 7.27 10.43
C GLU A 175 -5.90 6.57 9.10
N LYS A 176 -6.61 7.04 8.06
CA LYS A 176 -6.51 6.52 6.69
C LYS A 176 -5.08 6.62 6.17
N PHE A 177 -4.72 5.71 5.27
CA PHE A 177 -3.46 5.79 4.54
C PHE A 177 -3.45 7.02 3.63
N THR A 178 -2.28 7.62 3.43
CA THR A 178 -2.16 8.84 2.60
C THR A 178 -1.27 8.61 1.40
N LEU A 179 -1.68 9.16 0.26
CA LEU A 179 -0.91 9.12 -0.99
C LEU A 179 -0.74 10.53 -1.55
N PHE A 180 0.50 10.98 -1.72
CA PHE A 180 0.79 12.20 -2.47
C PHE A 180 1.50 11.88 -3.79
N ILE A 181 0.85 12.15 -4.92
CA ILE A 181 1.49 12.05 -6.24
C ILE A 181 1.65 13.45 -6.83
N ALA A 182 2.90 13.90 -6.93
CA ALA A 182 3.23 15.13 -7.61
C ALA A 182 3.53 14.91 -9.10
N GLU A 183 3.34 15.93 -9.92
CA GLU A 183 3.95 15.97 -11.25
C GLU A 183 5.46 16.17 -11.11
N LYS A 184 5.86 17.15 -10.30
CA LYS A 184 7.25 17.60 -10.16
C LYS A 184 7.94 17.10 -8.90
N GLU A 185 9.21 16.74 -9.00
CA GLU A 185 10.01 16.37 -7.81
C GLU A 185 10.15 17.55 -6.84
N SER A 186 10.21 18.78 -7.35
CA SER A 186 10.31 19.99 -6.53
C SER A 186 9.06 20.22 -5.67
N THR A 187 7.88 19.87 -6.16
CA THR A 187 6.62 19.94 -5.40
C THR A 187 6.64 18.93 -4.25
N LEU A 188 6.99 17.67 -4.54
CA LEU A 188 7.17 16.65 -3.51
C LEU A 188 8.24 17.05 -2.49
N GLY A 189 9.34 17.65 -2.95
CA GLY A 189 10.45 18.10 -2.10
C GLY A 189 10.05 19.22 -1.15
N ARG A 190 9.29 20.23 -1.62
CA ARG A 190 8.75 21.31 -0.76
C ARG A 190 7.83 20.74 0.33
N TYR A 191 6.87 19.89 -0.06
CA TYR A 191 5.98 19.21 0.87
C TYR A 191 6.76 18.38 1.89
N SER A 192 7.67 17.51 1.42
CA SER A 192 8.38 16.56 2.28
C SER A 192 9.35 17.26 3.23
N SER A 193 9.97 18.36 2.81
CA SER A 193 10.84 19.15 3.68
C SER A 193 10.08 19.81 4.83
N ARG A 194 8.81 20.20 4.58
CA ARG A 194 7.96 20.83 5.59
C ARG A 194 7.31 19.82 6.54
N TYR A 195 6.72 18.76 5.98
CA TYR A 195 5.82 17.87 6.70
C TYR A 195 6.41 16.49 7.00
N CYS A 196 7.46 16.08 6.28
CA CYS A 196 8.05 14.75 6.43
C CYS A 196 9.58 14.81 6.59
N PRO A 197 10.15 15.59 7.54
CA PRO A 197 11.59 15.63 7.74
C PRO A 197 12.13 14.28 8.28
N PRO A 198 13.41 13.94 8.02
CA PRO A 198 14.32 14.56 7.06
C PRO A 198 14.00 14.14 5.62
N PHE A 199 14.05 15.07 4.66
CA PHE A 199 13.91 14.75 3.23
C PHE A 199 15.27 14.49 2.60
N SER A 200 15.40 13.38 1.87
CA SER A 200 16.64 12.95 1.22
C SER A 200 16.54 12.88 -0.31
N GLY A 201 15.51 13.49 -0.90
CA GLY A 201 15.23 13.36 -2.34
C GLY A 201 14.35 12.15 -2.68
N GLY A 202 13.52 12.30 -3.71
CA GLY A 202 12.73 11.21 -4.28
C GLY A 202 11.51 10.75 -3.47
N PRO A 203 10.94 9.58 -3.83
CA PRO A 203 9.78 9.00 -3.18
C PRO A 203 10.04 8.69 -1.71
N LYS A 204 8.99 8.81 -0.90
CA LYS A 204 9.11 8.66 0.54
C LYS A 204 7.92 7.95 1.15
N ARG A 205 8.20 6.97 2.02
CA ARG A 205 7.27 6.45 3.00
C ARG A 205 7.45 7.22 4.31
N HIS A 206 6.36 7.63 4.95
CA HIS A 206 6.44 8.40 6.20
C HIS A 206 5.27 8.08 7.13
N LEU A 207 5.56 7.76 8.39
CA LEU A 207 4.54 7.64 9.43
C LEU A 207 4.33 9.02 10.07
N PHE A 208 3.12 9.56 9.93
CA PHE A 208 2.65 10.67 10.76
C PHE A 208 2.26 10.11 12.12
N GLN A 209 3.20 10.11 13.06
CA GLN A 209 3.08 9.33 14.29
C GLN A 209 1.99 9.85 15.23
N LYS A 210 1.77 11.17 15.30
CA LYS A 210 0.72 11.76 16.14
C LYS A 210 -0.66 11.53 15.54
N PHE A 211 -0.74 11.64 14.21
CA PHE A 211 -1.97 11.46 13.45
C PHE A 211 -2.34 9.98 13.29
N GLY A 212 -1.36 9.08 13.26
CA GLY A 212 -1.58 7.65 13.07
C GLY A 212 -1.90 7.29 11.62
N SER A 213 -1.25 7.96 10.64
CA SER A 213 -1.40 7.67 9.21
C SER A 213 -0.04 7.32 8.59
N MET A 214 -0.03 6.28 7.75
CA MET A 214 1.14 5.95 6.94
C MET A 214 0.98 6.52 5.53
N MET A 215 1.97 7.31 5.14
CA MET A 215 2.01 8.06 3.89
C MET A 215 2.97 7.42 2.88
N PHE A 216 2.60 7.48 1.60
CA PHE A 216 3.54 7.36 0.50
C PHE A 216 3.48 8.60 -0.40
N GLY A 217 4.65 9.15 -0.75
CA GLY A 217 4.80 10.30 -1.63
C GLY A 217 5.72 9.97 -2.81
N THR A 218 5.36 10.37 -4.03
CA THR A 218 6.18 10.19 -5.24
C THR A 218 5.92 11.30 -6.26
N ALA A 219 6.68 11.34 -7.35
CA ALA A 219 6.55 12.32 -8.42
C ALA A 219 6.75 11.71 -9.82
N GLU A 220 6.08 12.23 -10.85
CA GLU A 220 6.27 11.76 -12.24
C GLU A 220 7.70 11.96 -12.76
N GLU A 221 8.31 13.10 -12.39
CA GLU A 221 9.69 13.43 -12.74
C GLU A 221 10.73 12.48 -12.10
N PHE A 222 10.33 11.65 -11.13
CA PHE A 222 11.24 10.71 -10.48
C PHE A 222 11.87 9.71 -11.45
N ALA A 223 13.09 9.30 -11.12
CA ALA A 223 13.90 8.37 -11.90
C ALA A 223 14.06 8.85 -13.36
N ASN A 224 14.37 10.13 -13.54
CA ASN A 224 14.50 10.79 -14.84
C ASN A 224 13.21 10.75 -15.69
N GLY A 225 12.05 10.89 -15.04
CA GLY A 225 10.76 10.94 -15.72
C GLY A 225 10.21 9.59 -16.14
N LEU A 226 10.78 8.47 -15.68
CA LEU A 226 10.24 7.13 -15.96
C LEU A 226 8.79 6.99 -15.48
N LEU A 227 8.44 7.67 -14.38
CA LEU A 227 7.10 7.62 -13.81
C LEU A 227 6.07 8.50 -14.54
N LYS A 228 6.46 9.16 -15.65
CA LYS A 228 5.48 9.75 -16.59
C LYS A 228 4.63 8.70 -17.29
N ASP A 229 5.10 7.45 -17.37
CA ASP A 229 4.28 6.33 -17.81
C ASP A 229 3.29 5.93 -16.70
N ASP A 230 1.98 6.11 -16.93
CA ASP A 230 0.94 5.81 -15.94
C ASP A 230 0.98 4.35 -15.44
N THR A 231 1.36 3.39 -16.30
CA THR A 231 1.45 2.00 -15.89
C THR A 231 2.68 1.76 -15.01
N GLN A 232 3.80 2.38 -15.34
CA GLN A 232 5.00 2.32 -14.50
C GLN A 232 4.79 3.02 -13.15
N MET A 233 4.12 4.18 -13.14
CA MET A 233 3.69 4.87 -11.91
C MET A 233 2.75 3.98 -11.09
N HIS A 234 1.79 3.30 -11.73
CA HIS A 234 0.89 2.35 -11.06
C HIS A 234 1.67 1.26 -10.32
N CYS A 235 2.64 0.62 -11.00
CA CYS A 235 3.50 -0.37 -10.36
C CYS A 235 4.31 0.22 -9.20
N HIS A 236 4.87 1.42 -9.36
CA HIS A 236 5.66 2.10 -8.33
C HIS A 236 4.86 2.43 -7.07
N VAL A 237 3.66 2.99 -7.22
CA VAL A 237 2.75 3.31 -6.12
C VAL A 237 2.28 2.03 -5.44
N VAL A 238 1.83 1.03 -6.20
CA VAL A 238 1.31 -0.22 -5.61
C VAL A 238 2.38 -0.96 -4.81
N ALA A 239 3.63 -1.02 -5.28
CA ALA A 239 4.72 -1.63 -4.50
C ALA A 239 4.86 -0.98 -3.11
N SER A 240 4.86 0.36 -3.06
CA SER A 240 5.04 1.10 -1.82
C SER A 240 3.81 1.08 -0.92
N ILE A 241 2.61 1.09 -1.51
CA ILE A 241 1.35 0.97 -0.78
C ILE A 241 1.22 -0.43 -0.17
N VAL A 242 1.57 -1.50 -0.88
CA VAL A 242 1.61 -2.85 -0.31
C VAL A 242 2.55 -2.92 0.88
N HIS A 243 3.74 -2.31 0.79
CA HIS A 243 4.62 -2.19 1.96
C HIS A 243 3.94 -1.45 3.11
N ASN A 244 3.26 -0.32 2.86
CA ASN A 244 2.53 0.42 3.90
C ASN A 244 1.46 -0.45 4.56
N LEU A 245 0.59 -1.10 3.78
CA LEU A 245 -0.52 -1.88 4.29
C LEU A 245 -0.05 -3.07 5.13
N VAL A 246 1.00 -3.77 4.67
CA VAL A 246 1.54 -4.96 5.33
C VAL A 246 2.34 -4.59 6.59
N ASP A 247 3.20 -3.57 6.53
CA ASP A 247 3.95 -3.11 7.70
C ASP A 247 3.03 -2.49 8.77
N CYS A 248 1.91 -1.89 8.37
CA CYS A 248 0.96 -1.24 9.27
C CYS A 248 -0.14 -2.16 9.80
N TYR A 249 -0.19 -3.43 9.38
CA TYR A 249 -1.17 -4.38 9.90
C TYR A 249 -1.00 -4.53 11.41
N ARG A 250 -2.02 -4.13 12.18
CA ARG A 250 -2.04 -4.01 13.66
C ARG A 250 -1.10 -2.91 14.20
N PHE A 251 -1.02 -1.80 13.48
CA PHE A 251 -0.21 -0.59 13.74
C PHE A 251 1.28 -0.76 13.41
N TYR A 252 1.91 0.32 12.91
CA TYR A 252 3.32 0.32 12.52
C TYR A 252 4.26 0.40 13.73
N TRP A 253 4.55 -0.75 14.33
CA TRP A 253 5.50 -0.87 15.44
C TRP A 253 6.95 -1.12 14.98
N TYR A 254 7.12 -1.94 13.95
CA TYR A 254 8.40 -2.36 13.42
C TYR A 254 8.22 -2.78 11.96
N SER A 255 9.32 -2.82 11.20
CA SER A 255 9.31 -3.38 9.85
C SER A 255 9.40 -4.91 9.90
N LEU A 256 8.65 -5.58 9.05
CA LEU A 256 8.73 -7.02 8.91
C LEU A 256 10.04 -7.46 8.22
N PRO A 257 10.47 -8.72 8.40
CA PRO A 257 11.58 -9.30 7.63
C PRO A 257 11.38 -9.05 6.13
N VAL A 258 12.41 -8.52 5.47
CA VAL A 258 12.30 -7.81 4.19
C VAL A 258 11.64 -8.62 3.07
N TRP A 259 11.79 -9.94 3.10
CA TRP A 259 11.25 -10.83 2.08
C TRP A 259 9.72 -10.86 2.05
N ILE A 260 9.06 -10.55 3.16
CA ILE A 260 7.60 -10.51 3.27
C ILE A 260 7.04 -9.30 2.50
N PRO A 261 7.34 -8.05 2.88
CA PRO A 261 6.81 -6.88 2.17
C PRO A 261 7.32 -6.84 0.73
N GLU A 262 8.59 -7.14 0.45
CA GLU A 262 9.11 -7.16 -0.93
C GLU A 262 8.44 -8.24 -1.78
N GLY A 263 8.34 -9.47 -1.26
CA GLY A 263 7.75 -10.57 -2.02
C GLY A 263 6.27 -10.30 -2.35
N LEU A 264 5.52 -9.70 -1.41
CA LEU A 264 4.16 -9.24 -1.64
C LEU A 264 4.11 -8.09 -2.63
N ALA A 265 4.94 -7.05 -2.49
CA ALA A 265 5.00 -5.95 -3.46
C ALA A 265 5.23 -6.46 -4.90
N HIS A 266 6.14 -7.42 -5.08
CA HIS A 266 6.36 -8.07 -6.37
C HIS A 266 5.17 -8.89 -6.84
N HIS A 267 4.50 -9.61 -5.94
CA HIS A 267 3.29 -10.38 -6.28
C HIS A 267 2.20 -9.46 -6.86
N PHE A 268 2.01 -8.27 -6.29
CA PHE A 268 1.04 -7.29 -6.79
C PHE A 268 1.50 -6.61 -8.09
N VAL A 269 2.73 -6.09 -8.13
CA VAL A 269 3.26 -5.39 -9.31
C VAL A 269 3.23 -6.27 -10.56
N ARG A 270 3.57 -7.55 -10.43
CA ARG A 270 3.60 -8.48 -11.56
C ARG A 270 2.21 -8.83 -12.11
N GLN A 271 1.15 -8.64 -11.34
CA GLN A 271 -0.23 -8.76 -11.83
C GLN A 271 -0.66 -7.53 -12.65
N ILE A 272 -0.05 -6.38 -12.39
CA ILE A 272 -0.28 -5.14 -13.15
C ILE A 272 0.50 -5.17 -14.46
N GLU A 273 1.83 -5.23 -14.36
CA GLU A 273 2.73 -5.29 -15.51
C GLU A 273 4.12 -5.83 -15.07
N PRO A 274 4.46 -7.09 -15.36
CA PRO A 274 5.71 -7.71 -14.90
C PRO A 274 6.97 -7.07 -15.50
N ARG A 275 6.85 -6.23 -16.54
CA ARG A 275 7.98 -5.48 -17.10
C ARG A 275 8.42 -4.28 -16.26
N PHE A 276 7.56 -3.82 -15.36
CA PHE A 276 7.82 -2.66 -14.49
C PHE A 276 8.02 -3.06 -13.03
N ASN A 277 8.77 -4.15 -12.81
CA ASN A 277 9.14 -4.59 -11.45
C ASN A 277 9.82 -3.44 -10.70
N GLN A 278 9.47 -3.31 -9.42
CA GLN A 278 9.98 -2.26 -8.54
C GLN A 278 11.03 -2.83 -7.61
N PHE A 279 12.14 -2.13 -7.44
CA PHE A 279 13.26 -2.64 -6.67
C PHE A 279 13.67 -1.63 -5.60
N THR A 280 13.70 -2.06 -4.34
CA THR A 280 14.19 -1.24 -3.24
C THR A 280 15.69 -1.46 -3.04
N SER A 281 16.47 -0.38 -3.04
CA SER A 281 17.89 -0.37 -2.62
C SER A 281 18.80 -1.41 -3.31
N VAL A 282 18.61 -1.67 -4.61
CA VAL A 282 19.41 -2.66 -5.35
C VAL A 282 20.82 -2.15 -5.65
N LYS A 283 21.82 -2.99 -5.37
CA LYS A 283 23.25 -2.70 -5.55
C LYS A 283 23.73 -2.79 -7.01
N GLU A 284 23.06 -3.61 -7.80
CA GLU A 284 23.46 -3.96 -9.17
C GLU A 284 22.18 -4.05 -10.03
N TYR A 285 21.77 -2.92 -10.62
CA TYR A 285 20.70 -2.88 -11.61
C TYR A 285 21.32 -2.54 -12.98
N SER A 286 21.13 -3.42 -13.96
CA SER A 286 21.42 -3.12 -15.37
C SER A 286 20.10 -2.81 -16.08
N PRO A 287 19.86 -1.56 -16.50
CA PRO A 287 18.66 -1.18 -17.25
C PRO A 287 18.50 -1.91 -18.59
N ASN A 288 19.59 -2.51 -19.11
CA ASN A 288 19.68 -3.06 -20.46
C ASN A 288 19.49 -4.59 -20.54
N ASP A 289 19.11 -5.26 -19.47
CA ASP A 289 18.80 -6.69 -19.49
C ASP A 289 17.33 -6.87 -19.98
N GLY A 290 17.14 -6.86 -21.31
CA GLY A 290 15.83 -6.74 -21.98
C GLY A 290 14.76 -7.77 -21.59
N ASP A 291 15.18 -8.92 -21.06
CA ASP A 291 14.30 -10.01 -20.61
C ASP A 291 14.23 -10.13 -19.07
N ASN A 292 14.61 -9.08 -18.33
CA ASN A 292 14.64 -9.10 -16.85
C ASN A 292 13.23 -9.14 -16.20
N TRP A 293 12.18 -9.41 -16.96
CA TRP A 293 10.80 -9.55 -16.48
C TRP A 293 10.29 -11.00 -16.52
N GLU A 294 10.96 -11.89 -17.27
CA GLU A 294 10.65 -13.33 -17.38
C GLU A 294 11.19 -14.10 -16.17
N TRP A 295 10.70 -13.73 -14.98
CA TRP A 295 11.21 -14.23 -13.72
C TRP A 295 10.99 -15.73 -13.55
N GLU A 296 9.85 -16.26 -13.98
CA GLU A 296 9.48 -17.67 -13.88
C GLU A 296 10.57 -18.59 -14.46
N GLU A 297 11.01 -18.31 -15.69
CA GLU A 297 12.03 -19.10 -16.40
C GLU A 297 13.40 -18.97 -15.71
N ARG A 298 13.80 -17.74 -15.39
CA ARG A 298 15.07 -17.45 -14.72
C ARG A 298 15.15 -18.13 -13.34
N ILE A 299 14.04 -18.16 -12.60
CA ILE A 299 13.95 -18.82 -11.30
C ILE A 299 14.01 -20.33 -11.46
N ARG A 300 13.27 -20.90 -12.42
CA ARG A 300 13.34 -22.33 -12.72
C ARG A 300 14.76 -22.76 -13.05
N ALA A 301 15.47 -22.00 -13.87
CA ALA A 301 16.87 -22.28 -14.22
C ALA A 301 17.77 -22.26 -12.98
N ARG A 302 17.66 -21.22 -12.13
CA ARG A 302 18.40 -21.13 -10.86
C ARG A 302 18.14 -22.31 -9.93
N VAL A 303 16.87 -22.71 -9.80
CA VAL A 303 16.47 -23.89 -9.03
C VAL A 303 17.01 -25.18 -9.65
N GLY A 304 17.06 -25.30 -10.98
CA GLY A 304 17.68 -26.41 -11.68
C GLY A 304 19.17 -26.56 -11.40
N HIS A 305 19.89 -25.45 -11.22
CA HIS A 305 21.31 -25.41 -10.90
C HIS A 305 21.63 -25.34 -9.40
N ASN A 306 20.63 -25.49 -8.53
CA ASN A 306 20.78 -25.29 -7.07
C ASN A 306 21.45 -23.95 -6.70
N PHE A 307 21.18 -22.90 -7.47
CA PHE A 307 21.78 -21.58 -7.34
C PHE A 307 20.75 -20.55 -6.83
N PHE A 308 20.41 -20.66 -5.56
CA PHE A 308 19.47 -19.78 -4.86
C PHE A 308 19.84 -19.68 -3.36
N PRO A 309 19.52 -18.57 -2.67
CA PRO A 309 19.62 -18.52 -1.22
C PRO A 309 18.64 -19.50 -0.60
N THR A 310 19.07 -20.23 0.43
CA THR A 310 18.18 -21.07 1.24
C THR A 310 17.14 -20.21 1.93
N PHE A 311 16.00 -20.81 2.29
CA PHE A 311 14.96 -20.09 3.01
C PHE A 311 15.45 -19.60 4.38
N SER A 312 16.24 -20.41 5.10
CA SER A 312 16.87 -19.98 6.36
C SER A 312 17.71 -18.72 6.17
N LYS A 313 18.46 -18.60 5.06
CA LYS A 313 19.25 -17.39 4.78
C LYS A 313 18.35 -16.18 4.49
N LEU A 314 17.27 -16.38 3.76
CA LEU A 314 16.33 -15.33 3.37
C LEU A 314 15.52 -14.81 4.59
N MET A 315 15.16 -15.69 5.52
CA MET A 315 14.52 -15.33 6.79
C MET A 315 15.39 -14.39 7.66
N GLN A 316 16.71 -14.42 7.50
CA GLN A 316 17.65 -13.58 8.26
C GLN A 316 17.85 -12.18 7.64
N TRP A 317 17.19 -11.86 6.53
CA TRP A 317 17.31 -10.55 5.89
C TRP A 317 16.38 -9.54 6.55
N THR A 318 16.98 -8.55 7.20
CA THR A 318 16.28 -7.57 8.05
C THR A 318 16.16 -6.18 7.41
N GLY A 319 16.77 -5.97 6.25
CA GLY A 319 16.71 -4.69 5.55
C GLY A 319 16.94 -4.81 4.04
N HIS A 320 16.72 -3.69 3.34
CA HIS A 320 16.77 -3.62 1.88
C HIS A 320 18.20 -3.51 1.30
N SER A 321 19.19 -3.21 2.14
CA SER A 321 20.57 -2.99 1.68
C SER A 321 21.22 -4.26 1.10
N ASP A 322 22.09 -4.06 0.11
CA ASP A 322 22.87 -5.10 -0.55
C ASP A 322 22.05 -6.20 -1.24
N ARG A 323 20.78 -5.94 -1.59
CA ARG A 323 19.97 -6.89 -2.35
C ARG A 323 20.29 -6.80 -3.84
N LYS A 324 20.33 -7.95 -4.50
CA LYS A 324 20.44 -8.07 -5.96
C LYS A 324 19.06 -8.31 -6.57
N VAL A 325 18.91 -8.02 -7.86
CA VAL A 325 17.69 -8.36 -8.62
C VAL A 325 17.26 -9.82 -8.40
N ALA A 326 18.23 -10.74 -8.42
CA ALA A 326 17.98 -12.15 -8.18
C ALA A 326 17.38 -12.44 -6.79
N ASP A 327 17.73 -11.66 -5.76
CA ASP A 327 17.17 -11.83 -4.43
C ASP A 327 15.69 -11.47 -4.41
N HIS A 328 15.29 -10.38 -5.08
CA HIS A 328 13.87 -10.02 -5.21
C HIS A 328 13.07 -11.10 -5.94
N MET A 329 13.63 -11.69 -6.99
CA MET A 329 13.01 -12.83 -7.69
C MET A 329 12.76 -14.01 -6.74
N MET A 330 13.72 -14.30 -5.85
CA MET A 330 13.63 -15.38 -4.87
C MET A 330 12.61 -15.10 -3.76
N MET A 331 12.50 -13.84 -3.31
CA MET A 331 11.47 -13.41 -2.36
C MET A 331 10.08 -13.54 -2.99
N TRP A 332 9.92 -12.99 -4.21
CA TRP A 332 8.67 -13.06 -4.97
C TRP A 332 8.19 -14.49 -5.16
N SER A 333 9.02 -15.38 -5.71
CA SER A 333 8.58 -16.74 -6.04
C SER A 333 8.20 -17.57 -4.81
N ARG A 334 8.79 -17.28 -3.64
CA ARG A 334 8.38 -17.93 -2.39
C ARG A 334 7.05 -17.38 -1.87
N VAL A 335 6.85 -16.06 -1.92
CA VAL A 335 5.54 -15.47 -1.59
C VAL A 335 4.47 -15.96 -2.58
N ASP A 336 4.78 -16.03 -3.87
CA ASP A 336 3.84 -16.51 -4.90
C ASP A 336 3.43 -17.97 -4.66
N TYR A 337 4.38 -18.84 -4.28
CA TYR A 337 4.09 -20.19 -3.82
C TYR A 337 3.18 -20.21 -2.60
N LEU A 338 3.47 -19.38 -1.58
CA LEU A 338 2.68 -19.33 -0.35
C LEU A 338 1.25 -18.83 -0.60
N VAL A 339 1.09 -17.77 -1.38
CA VAL A 339 -0.22 -17.22 -1.75
C VAL A 339 -1.04 -18.23 -2.55
N GLN A 340 -0.43 -18.97 -3.48
CA GLN A 340 -1.16 -19.91 -4.34
C GLN A 340 -1.46 -21.26 -3.67
N GLU A 341 -0.53 -21.81 -2.91
CA GLU A 341 -0.62 -23.20 -2.43
C GLU A 341 -0.94 -23.30 -0.93
N LYS A 342 -0.74 -22.21 -0.18
CA LYS A 342 -0.86 -22.17 1.28
C LYS A 342 -1.52 -20.88 1.80
N PRO A 343 -2.63 -20.39 1.20
CA PRO A 343 -3.20 -19.08 1.53
C PRO A 343 -3.56 -18.95 3.03
N ASP A 344 -4.22 -19.96 3.61
CA ASP A 344 -4.66 -19.92 5.01
C ASP A 344 -3.46 -19.93 5.99
N SER A 345 -2.47 -20.79 5.73
CA SER A 345 -1.23 -20.80 6.51
C SER A 345 -0.46 -19.49 6.36
N PHE A 346 -0.46 -18.89 5.17
CA PHE A 346 0.24 -17.62 4.95
C PHE A 346 -0.45 -16.45 5.66
N ALA A 347 -1.79 -16.38 5.62
CA ALA A 347 -2.57 -15.43 6.40
C ALA A 347 -2.28 -15.58 7.91
N SER A 348 -2.33 -16.82 8.43
CA SER A 348 -2.03 -17.11 9.84
C SER A 348 -0.59 -16.74 10.23
N PHE A 349 0.37 -16.93 9.32
CA PHE A 349 1.76 -16.53 9.52
C PHE A 349 1.88 -15.00 9.61
N LEU A 350 1.27 -14.25 8.69
CA LEU A 350 1.30 -12.79 8.69
C LEU A 350 0.60 -12.19 9.93
N ASP A 351 -0.51 -12.79 10.38
CA ASP A 351 -1.19 -12.43 11.63
C ASP A 351 -0.29 -12.59 12.85
N SER A 352 0.46 -13.68 12.90
CA SER A 352 1.40 -13.96 13.99
C SER A 352 2.63 -13.05 13.96
N MET A 353 3.02 -12.58 12.77
CA MET A 353 4.19 -11.73 12.56
C MET A 353 3.98 -10.27 12.96
N THR A 354 2.75 -9.85 13.21
CA THR A 354 2.37 -8.45 13.49
C THR A 354 1.84 -8.27 14.91
N GLY A 355 1.91 -7.04 15.42
CA GLY A 355 1.41 -6.71 16.76
C GLY A 355 2.26 -7.24 17.93
N LEU A 356 3.54 -7.55 17.72
CA LEU A 356 4.46 -7.86 18.82
C LEU A 356 4.71 -6.60 19.68
N VAL A 357 4.16 -6.59 20.89
CA VAL A 357 4.36 -5.54 21.89
C VAL A 357 5.10 -6.13 23.08
N PRO A 358 6.43 -6.03 23.16
CA PRO A 358 7.22 -6.75 24.14
C PRO A 358 7.23 -6.09 25.54
N GLY A 359 6.36 -5.09 25.75
CA GLY A 359 6.22 -4.36 27.00
C GLY A 359 5.96 -2.87 26.77
N LYS A 360 5.55 -2.17 27.83
CA LYS A 360 5.19 -0.74 27.76
C LYS A 360 6.39 0.10 27.32
N GLY A 361 6.23 0.83 26.22
CA GLY A 361 7.22 1.81 25.73
C GLY A 361 8.46 1.21 25.07
N ARG A 362 8.45 -0.09 24.74
CA ARG A 362 9.59 -0.76 24.09
C ARG A 362 9.17 -1.34 22.74
N LEU A 363 9.99 -1.07 21.72
CA LEU A 363 9.89 -1.74 20.42
C LEU A 363 10.62 -3.09 20.46
N PRO A 364 10.17 -4.09 19.68
CA PRO A 364 10.87 -5.37 19.59
C PRO A 364 12.24 -5.19 18.95
N THR A 365 13.22 -5.99 19.39
CA THR A 365 14.54 -6.04 18.75
C THR A 365 14.50 -6.90 17.49
N THR A 366 15.52 -6.76 16.64
CA THR A 366 15.68 -7.59 15.45
C THR A 366 15.69 -9.08 15.79
N GLU A 367 16.38 -9.47 16.85
CA GLU A 367 16.48 -10.86 17.31
C GLU A 367 15.11 -11.41 17.74
N GLU A 368 14.30 -10.59 18.42
CA GLU A 368 12.94 -10.96 18.82
C GLU A 368 12.02 -11.14 17.61
N ILE A 369 12.13 -10.28 16.60
CA ILE A 369 11.37 -10.39 15.35
C ILE A 369 11.76 -11.66 14.59
N LEU A 370 13.06 -11.96 14.51
CA LEU A 370 13.55 -13.17 13.83
C LEU A 370 13.16 -14.45 14.57
N ALA A 371 13.21 -14.46 15.90
CA ALA A 371 12.74 -15.58 16.71
C ALA A 371 11.22 -15.78 16.58
N LEU A 372 10.44 -14.69 16.56
CA LEU A 372 9.01 -14.74 16.29
C LEU A 372 8.73 -15.33 14.92
N GLN A 373 9.50 -14.94 13.90
CA GLN A 373 9.35 -15.45 12.55
C GLN A 373 9.58 -16.96 12.47
N GLU A 374 10.63 -17.48 13.08
CA GLU A 374 10.89 -18.93 13.08
C GLU A 374 9.76 -19.70 13.76
N LYS A 375 9.29 -19.21 14.91
CA LYS A 375 8.16 -19.80 15.63
C LYS A 375 6.87 -19.75 14.80
N ALA A 376 6.48 -18.56 14.33
CA ALA A 376 5.27 -18.34 13.55
C ALA A 376 5.27 -19.18 12.27
N PHE A 377 6.42 -19.29 11.61
CA PHE A 377 6.55 -20.10 10.40
C PHE A 377 6.34 -21.59 10.70
N LEU A 378 6.96 -22.10 11.76
CA LEU A 378 6.78 -23.50 12.16
C LEU A 378 5.32 -23.78 12.55
N GLU A 379 4.69 -22.89 13.31
CA GLU A 379 3.28 -23.03 13.73
C GLU A 379 2.31 -23.00 12.54
N ALA A 380 2.51 -22.07 11.60
CA ALA A 380 1.61 -21.89 10.48
C ALA A 380 1.76 -22.97 9.38
N PHE A 381 2.99 -23.42 9.12
CA PHE A 381 3.29 -24.30 7.99
C PHE A 381 3.69 -25.73 8.39
N GLY A 382 4.01 -25.99 9.66
CA GLY A 382 4.38 -27.32 10.16
C GLY A 382 5.64 -27.89 9.50
N THR A 383 6.54 -27.04 9.01
CA THR A 383 7.71 -27.47 8.23
C THR A 383 8.97 -26.68 8.62
N SER A 384 10.13 -27.34 8.52
CA SER A 384 11.43 -26.65 8.63
C SER A 384 11.72 -25.83 7.37
N PRO A 385 12.62 -24.83 7.45
CA PRO A 385 13.08 -24.09 6.27
C PRO A 385 13.65 -24.96 5.14
N GLU A 386 14.36 -26.04 5.47
CA GLU A 386 14.95 -26.95 4.47
C GLU A 386 13.86 -27.75 3.75
N SER A 387 12.84 -28.20 4.50
CA SER A 387 11.68 -28.89 3.93
C SER A 387 10.83 -27.92 3.09
N PHE A 388 10.72 -26.66 3.51
CA PHE A 388 10.07 -25.62 2.72
C PHE A 388 10.79 -25.39 1.38
N ASP A 389 12.13 -25.27 1.38
CA ASP A 389 12.90 -25.16 0.13
C ASP A 389 12.67 -26.35 -0.81
N LYS A 390 12.58 -27.58 -0.29
CA LYS A 390 12.26 -28.77 -1.11
C LYS A 390 10.85 -28.70 -1.71
N GLN A 391 9.86 -28.25 -0.95
CA GLN A 391 8.48 -28.08 -1.42
C GLN A 391 8.40 -26.99 -2.49
N TRP A 392 8.97 -25.81 -2.20
CA TRP A 392 9.00 -24.67 -3.12
C TRP A 392 9.75 -25.00 -4.41
N THR A 393 10.94 -25.60 -4.36
CA THR A 393 11.69 -25.97 -5.57
C THR A 393 10.96 -27.01 -6.42
N THR A 394 10.28 -27.96 -5.79
CA THR A 394 9.41 -28.93 -6.48
C THR A 394 8.27 -28.22 -7.19
N TRP A 395 7.62 -27.28 -6.51
CA TRP A 395 6.56 -26.46 -7.09
C TRP A 395 7.07 -25.61 -8.27
N VAL A 396 8.20 -24.92 -8.13
CA VAL A 396 8.84 -24.14 -9.22
C VAL A 396 9.09 -25.03 -10.44
N LYS A 397 9.65 -26.23 -10.24
CA LYS A 397 9.91 -27.21 -11.31
C LYS A 397 8.64 -27.78 -11.95
N LYS A 398 7.47 -27.67 -11.31
CA LYS A 398 6.18 -28.08 -11.86
C LYS A 398 5.45 -26.92 -12.54
N LYS A 399 5.43 -25.76 -11.91
CA LYS A 399 4.61 -24.60 -12.26
C LYS A 399 5.22 -23.76 -13.38
N TYR A 400 6.51 -23.42 -13.26
CA TYR A 400 7.17 -22.52 -14.22
C TYR A 400 7.64 -23.30 -15.43
N LYS A 401 7.46 -22.76 -16.63
CA LYS A 401 7.86 -23.44 -17.86
C LYS A 401 9.39 -23.52 -17.95
N ALA A 402 9.88 -24.63 -18.52
CA ALA A 402 11.25 -24.68 -19.01
C ALA A 402 11.33 -23.87 -20.31
N LYS A 403 12.48 -23.25 -20.55
CA LYS A 403 12.79 -22.64 -21.83
C LYS A 403 13.06 -23.70 -22.90
#